data_AF-A0A966KU21-F1
#
_entry.id   AF-A0A966KU21-F1
#
_cell.length_a   1.000
_cell.length_b   1.000
_cell.length_c   1.000
_cell.angle_alpha   90.00
_cell.angle_beta   90.00
_cell.angle_gamma   90.00
#
_symmetry.space_group_name_H-M   'P 1'
#
loop_
_entity.id
_entity.type
_entity.pdbx_description
1 polymer ?
#
loop_
_entity_poly.entity_id
_entity_poly.type
_entity_poly.pdbx_seq_one_letter_code
_entity_poly.pdbx_strand_id
1 'polypeptide(L)'
;AYFNSLQMHGAKGDIAAKVVREISLRLKFLNDVGLTYLSLDRSAETLSGGESQRIRLASQIGSGLTGVMYVLDEPSIGLHQRDNDRLIDTLKHLRNIGNSVLVVEHDEDMMRAADQIIDMGPGAGVHGGRVMAQGTFDAVKANPDSLTGQYLSGRKSIAVPTLRTAWLPTQAPKPFNGGKPSRFAPSPAAVRRAEREAQHNATLGELQALRVIGASGHNLKGVDVAFPVGLFTCVTGVSGSGKSTLVNDTLYKAVARTLYRAHDEPSEHAAIEGIEYFDKVINVDQSPIGRTPRSNPATYTGLFTPIRDLMSEVPTARERGYGPGRFSFNVAGGRCEACEGDGMVKVEMHFLPDVYVPCDVCAGKRYNRETLEVLYKGKNIAQILDLTVEAAHEFFKAVPTIERKLHTLLDVGLSYIRLGQAATTLSGGEAQRVKLALELSKRDTGRTLYILDEPTTGLHFADIDLLLKVLHQLRDAGNTIVVIEHNLDVIKTADWLIDMGPEGGSGGGTVVGVGTPETLATNPASHTGRYLARLL
;
A
#
# COMPACT_ATOMS: atom_id res chain seq x y z
N ALA A 1 -5.67 -15.82 29.75
CA ALA A 1 -5.98 -17.11 30.39
C ALA A 1 -5.06 -17.37 31.59
N TYR A 2 -3.74 -17.47 31.40
CA TYR A 2 -2.77 -17.82 32.47
C TYR A 2 -2.90 -17.00 33.76
N PHE A 3 -2.91 -15.67 33.69
CA PHE A 3 -2.99 -14.80 34.87
C PHE A 3 -4.34 -14.89 35.62
N ASN A 4 -5.42 -15.29 34.95
CA ASN A 4 -6.72 -15.50 35.60
C ASN A 4 -6.77 -16.82 36.39
N SER A 5 -5.96 -17.81 35.99
CA SER A 5 -5.83 -19.11 36.68
C SER A 5 -4.71 -19.14 37.73
N LEU A 6 -3.92 -18.07 37.85
CA LEU A 6 -2.78 -18.02 38.74
C LEU A 6 -3.24 -17.92 40.19
N GLN A 7 -3.08 -19.00 40.96
CA GLN A 7 -3.32 -18.99 42.40
C GLN A 7 -2.01 -18.82 43.16
N MET A 8 -1.95 -17.80 44.01
CA MET A 8 -0.82 -17.53 44.91
C MET A 8 -1.36 -17.45 46.35
N HIS A 9 -0.69 -18.12 47.28
CA HIS A 9 -1.15 -18.22 48.67
C HIS A 9 -0.28 -17.41 49.64
N GLY A 10 -0.88 -16.99 50.75
CA GLY A 10 -0.23 -16.23 51.82
C GLY A 10 0.23 -14.83 51.37
N ALA A 11 1.19 -14.26 52.10
CA ALA A 11 1.67 -12.89 51.87
C ALA A 11 2.16 -12.60 50.45
N LYS A 12 2.67 -13.62 49.74
CA LYS A 12 3.08 -13.49 48.33
C LYS A 12 1.89 -13.22 47.40
N GLY A 13 0.75 -13.85 47.66
CA GLY A 13 -0.49 -13.62 46.93
C GLY A 13 -1.03 -12.21 47.14
N ASP A 14 -1.01 -11.72 48.38
CA ASP A 14 -1.49 -10.38 48.71
C ASP A 14 -0.66 -9.27 48.04
N ILE A 15 0.67 -9.44 47.99
CA ILE A 15 1.59 -8.52 47.29
C ILE A 15 1.36 -8.58 45.77
N ALA A 16 1.28 -9.79 45.22
CA ALA A 16 1.14 -9.99 43.77
C ALA A 16 -0.23 -9.58 43.23
N ALA A 17 -1.29 -9.60 44.04
CA ALA A 17 -2.67 -9.38 43.59
C ALA A 17 -2.87 -8.07 42.82
N LYS A 18 -2.26 -6.96 43.28
CA LYS A 18 -2.34 -5.66 42.58
C LYS A 18 -1.61 -5.70 41.24
N VAL A 19 -0.43 -6.31 41.21
CA VAL A 19 0.40 -6.42 40.00
C VAL A 19 -0.25 -7.34 38.97
N VAL A 20 -0.76 -8.50 39.39
CA VAL A 20 -1.46 -9.45 38.52
C VAL A 20 -2.73 -8.84 37.94
N ARG A 21 -3.45 -8.03 38.72
CA ARG A 21 -4.62 -7.29 38.24
C ARG A 21 -4.23 -6.28 37.15
N GLU A 22 -3.18 -5.50 37.38
CA GLU A 22 -2.67 -4.52 36.41
C GLU A 22 -2.18 -5.20 35.12
N ILE A 23 -1.43 -6.29 35.23
CA ILE A 23 -0.98 -7.09 34.07
C ILE A 23 -2.19 -7.61 33.29
N SER A 24 -3.16 -8.22 33.97
CA SER A 24 -4.34 -8.79 33.33
C SER A 24 -5.17 -7.72 32.62
N LEU A 25 -5.26 -6.51 33.19
CA LEU A 25 -5.95 -5.38 32.59
C LEU A 25 -5.24 -4.89 31.33
N ARG A 26 -3.91 -4.72 31.37
CA ARG A 26 -3.11 -4.32 30.18
C ARG A 26 -3.17 -5.34 29.05
N LEU A 27 -3.11 -6.63 29.39
CA LEU A 27 -3.27 -7.71 28.41
C LEU A 27 -4.67 -7.70 27.80
N LYS A 28 -5.70 -7.40 28.60
CA LYS A 28 -7.06 -7.23 28.07
C LYS A 28 -7.12 -6.10 27.05
N PHE A 29 -6.53 -4.95 27.31
CA PHE A 29 -6.53 -3.84 26.34
C PHE A 29 -5.85 -4.20 25.02
N LEU A 30 -4.73 -4.94 25.06
CA LEU A 30 -4.10 -5.46 23.84
C LEU A 30 -5.04 -6.39 23.07
N ASN A 31 -5.82 -7.22 23.77
CA ASN A 31 -6.81 -8.10 23.15
C ASN A 31 -8.00 -7.34 22.57
N ASP A 32 -8.47 -6.29 23.26
CA ASP A 32 -9.61 -5.47 22.84
C ASP A 32 -9.28 -4.68 21.55
N VAL A 33 -8.00 -4.30 21.35
CA VAL A 33 -7.51 -3.73 20.08
C VAL A 33 -7.08 -4.80 19.05
N GLY A 34 -7.45 -6.06 19.23
CA GLY A 34 -7.22 -7.11 18.23
C GLY A 34 -5.78 -7.63 18.11
N LEU A 35 -4.92 -7.41 19.12
CA LEU A 35 -3.53 -7.87 19.13
C LEU A 35 -3.31 -9.17 19.92
N THR A 36 -4.34 -10.01 20.02
CA THR A 36 -4.32 -11.28 20.79
C THR A 36 -3.27 -12.27 20.34
N TYR A 37 -2.76 -12.13 19.11
CA TYR A 37 -1.85 -13.06 18.46
C TYR A 37 -0.36 -12.71 18.66
N LEU A 38 -0.05 -11.50 19.13
CA LEU A 38 1.32 -11.07 19.35
C LEU A 38 1.87 -11.65 20.66
N SER A 39 3.14 -12.06 20.62
CA SER A 39 3.89 -12.41 21.81
C SER A 39 4.51 -11.17 22.45
N LEU A 40 4.68 -11.18 23.78
CA LEU A 40 5.22 -10.03 24.52
C LEU A 40 6.71 -9.76 24.23
N ASP A 41 7.42 -10.75 23.71
CA ASP A 41 8.84 -10.69 23.32
C ASP A 41 9.03 -10.28 21.84
N ARG A 42 7.95 -10.01 21.11
CA ARG A 42 8.02 -9.55 19.71
C ARG A 42 8.77 -8.22 19.61
N SER A 43 9.76 -8.16 18.71
CA SER A 43 10.49 -6.93 18.44
C SER A 43 9.59 -5.85 17.85
N ALA A 44 9.67 -4.63 18.39
CA ALA A 44 8.94 -3.47 17.90
C ALA A 44 9.28 -3.11 16.44
N GLU A 45 10.49 -3.45 15.97
CA GLU A 45 10.93 -3.20 14.58
C GLU A 45 10.22 -4.09 13.56
N THR A 46 9.61 -5.19 14.02
CA THR A 46 8.96 -6.21 13.17
C THR A 46 7.44 -6.11 13.17
N LEU A 47 6.90 -5.04 13.76
CA LEU A 47 5.47 -4.75 13.81
C LEU A 47 5.05 -3.99 12.56
N SER A 48 3.83 -4.24 12.09
CA SER A 48 3.22 -3.38 11.08
C SER A 48 2.89 -2.00 11.64
N GLY A 49 2.60 -1.04 10.75
CA GLY A 49 2.16 0.29 11.15
C GLY A 49 0.90 0.25 12.01
N GLY A 50 -0.12 -0.49 11.57
CA GLY A 50 -1.37 -0.69 12.31
C GLY A 50 -1.18 -1.40 13.66
N GLU A 51 -0.29 -2.40 13.73
CA GLU A 51 0.05 -3.05 15.01
C GLU A 51 0.67 -2.07 16.00
N SER A 52 1.66 -1.29 15.55
CA SER A 52 2.33 -0.28 16.37
C SER A 52 1.36 0.79 16.87
N GLN A 53 0.45 1.23 16.02
CA GLN A 53 -0.60 2.19 16.36
C GLN A 53 -1.55 1.63 17.42
N ARG A 54 -2.01 0.39 17.26
CA ARG A 54 -2.92 -0.26 18.22
C ARG A 54 -2.25 -0.56 19.56
N ILE A 55 -0.96 -0.89 19.59
CA ILE A 55 -0.19 -0.97 20.85
C ILE A 55 -0.19 0.38 21.57
N ARG A 56 0.04 1.48 20.82
CA ARG A 56 0.00 2.83 21.40
C ARG A 56 -1.38 3.14 21.95
N LEU A 57 -2.45 2.81 21.22
CA LEU A 57 -3.83 3.00 21.67
C LEU A 57 -4.13 2.21 22.95
N ALA A 58 -3.78 0.92 23.02
CA ALA A 58 -3.94 0.10 24.22
C ALA A 58 -3.20 0.68 25.43
N SER A 59 -1.98 1.21 25.23
CA SER A 59 -1.21 1.89 26.27
C SER A 59 -1.91 3.16 26.78
N GLN A 60 -2.50 3.95 25.87
CA GLN A 60 -3.25 5.15 26.24
C GLN A 60 -4.53 4.83 27.02
N ILE A 61 -5.27 3.81 26.63
CA ILE A 61 -6.47 3.38 27.37
C ILE A 61 -6.08 2.95 28.79
N GLY A 62 -4.97 2.22 28.94
CA GLY A 62 -4.47 1.79 30.24
C GLY A 62 -4.00 2.92 31.16
N SER A 63 -3.79 4.13 30.65
CA SER A 63 -3.46 5.29 31.47
C SER A 63 -4.67 5.87 32.22
N GLY A 64 -5.89 5.57 31.78
CA GLY A 64 -7.13 6.03 32.42
C GLY A 64 -7.30 7.55 32.43
N LEU A 65 -6.66 8.26 31.50
CA LEU A 65 -6.74 9.72 31.42
C LEU A 65 -8.16 10.18 31.02
N THR A 66 -8.56 11.34 31.55
CA THR A 66 -9.85 12.00 31.29
C THR A 66 -9.62 13.45 30.87
N GLY A 67 -10.48 14.02 30.02
CA GLY A 67 -10.31 15.38 29.51
C GLY A 67 -9.24 15.53 28.44
N VAL A 68 -8.80 14.42 27.84
CA VAL A 68 -7.81 14.39 26.75
C VAL A 68 -8.53 14.39 25.41
N MET A 69 -7.93 15.06 24.42
CA MET A 69 -8.34 14.94 23.01
C MET A 69 -7.42 13.93 22.31
N TYR A 70 -7.97 12.79 21.93
CA TYR A 70 -7.27 11.79 21.13
C TYR A 70 -7.55 12.05 19.65
N VAL A 71 -6.49 12.15 18.85
CA VAL A 71 -6.56 12.21 17.39
C VAL A 71 -5.95 10.94 16.84
N LEU A 72 -6.76 10.12 16.18
CA LEU A 72 -6.38 8.84 15.61
C LEU A 72 -6.46 8.90 14.08
N ASP A 73 -5.45 8.35 13.43
CA ASP A 73 -5.33 8.31 11.98
C ASP A 73 -5.53 6.86 11.51
N GLU A 74 -6.72 6.51 11.04
CA GLU A 74 -7.11 5.19 10.52
C GLU A 74 -6.76 4.00 11.43
N PRO A 75 -7.30 3.93 12.66
CA PRO A 75 -7.00 2.84 13.59
C PRO A 75 -7.45 1.44 13.10
N SER A 76 -8.31 1.34 12.07
CA SER A 76 -8.72 0.08 11.45
C SER A 76 -7.69 -0.54 10.49
N ILE A 77 -6.58 0.15 10.17
CA ILE A 77 -5.55 -0.35 9.23
C ILE A 77 -5.08 -1.77 9.61
N GLY A 78 -5.10 -2.69 8.64
CA GLY A 78 -4.69 -4.09 8.82
C GLY A 78 -5.55 -4.87 9.82
N LEU A 79 -6.76 -4.39 10.12
CA LEU A 79 -7.73 -5.07 10.97
C LEU A 79 -8.80 -5.74 10.10
N HIS A 80 -9.14 -6.98 10.43
CA HIS A 80 -10.22 -7.70 9.75
C HIS A 80 -11.59 -7.22 10.28
N GLN A 81 -12.65 -7.21 9.44
CA GLN A 81 -13.98 -6.70 9.80
C GLN A 81 -14.52 -7.26 11.13
N ARG A 82 -14.27 -8.55 11.38
CA ARG A 82 -14.59 -9.22 12.66
C ARG A 82 -14.08 -8.49 13.91
N ASP A 83 -12.86 -7.96 13.85
CA ASP A 83 -12.22 -7.33 15.00
C ASP A 83 -12.50 -5.81 15.06
N ASN A 84 -13.11 -5.25 14.00
CA ASN A 84 -13.48 -3.84 13.91
C ASN A 84 -14.53 -3.44 14.97
N ASP A 85 -15.52 -4.29 15.23
CA ASP A 85 -16.53 -4.07 16.28
C ASP A 85 -15.88 -3.84 17.66
N ARG A 86 -14.81 -4.59 17.97
CA ARG A 86 -14.09 -4.46 19.25
C ARG A 86 -13.32 -3.14 19.33
N LEU A 87 -12.73 -2.71 18.22
CA LEU A 87 -12.06 -1.42 18.14
C LEU A 87 -13.06 -0.28 18.35
N ILE A 88 -14.22 -0.34 17.69
CA ILE A 88 -15.31 0.64 17.85
C ILE A 88 -15.75 0.72 19.32
N ASP A 89 -15.98 -0.42 19.98
CA ASP A 89 -16.36 -0.46 21.39
C ASP A 89 -15.28 0.14 22.30
N THR A 90 -14.02 -0.10 21.97
CA THR A 90 -12.87 0.46 22.68
C THR A 90 -12.82 1.99 22.55
N LEU A 91 -13.06 2.53 21.35
CA LEU A 91 -13.10 3.98 21.12
C LEU A 91 -14.29 4.64 21.80
N LYS A 92 -15.46 3.98 21.78
CA LYS A 92 -16.64 4.41 22.56
C LYS A 92 -16.35 4.42 24.05
N HIS A 93 -15.65 3.43 24.58
CA HIS A 93 -15.22 3.41 25.97
C HIS A 93 -14.31 4.60 26.28
N LEU A 94 -13.29 4.85 25.46
CA LEU A 94 -12.36 5.97 25.60
C LEU A 94 -13.09 7.33 25.62
N ARG A 95 -14.10 7.50 24.77
CA ARG A 95 -15.01 8.66 24.77
C ARG A 95 -15.83 8.74 26.06
N ASN A 96 -16.47 7.65 26.46
CA ASN A 96 -17.40 7.60 27.60
C ASN A 96 -16.74 7.87 28.96
N ILE A 97 -15.43 7.64 29.09
CA ILE A 97 -14.67 8.02 30.29
C ILE A 97 -14.36 9.52 30.37
N GLY A 98 -14.84 10.34 29.41
CA GLY A 98 -14.74 11.79 29.44
C GLY A 98 -13.66 12.37 28.54
N ASN A 99 -13.33 11.71 27.43
CA ASN A 99 -12.39 12.19 26.43
C ASN A 99 -13.09 12.56 25.12
N SER A 100 -12.44 13.42 24.33
CA SER A 100 -12.81 13.68 22.94
C SER A 100 -12.00 12.75 22.04
N VAL A 101 -12.65 12.03 21.13
CA VAL A 101 -11.99 11.09 20.22
C VAL A 101 -12.29 11.54 18.79
N LEU A 102 -11.27 12.06 18.11
CA LEU A 102 -11.31 12.45 16.70
C LEU A 102 -10.61 11.37 15.88
N VAL A 103 -11.31 10.80 14.91
CA VAL A 103 -10.82 9.70 14.09
C VAL A 103 -10.89 10.10 12.62
N VAL A 104 -9.77 10.00 11.92
CA VAL A 104 -9.74 9.99 10.44
C VAL A 104 -9.92 8.54 10.01
N GLU A 105 -10.97 8.25 9.24
CA GLU A 105 -11.32 6.89 8.84
C GLU A 105 -12.01 6.84 7.47
N HIS A 106 -11.94 5.67 6.87
CA HIS A 106 -12.62 5.33 5.62
C HIS A 106 -13.56 4.13 5.76
N ASP A 107 -13.52 3.41 6.89
CA ASP A 107 -14.40 2.27 7.16
C ASP A 107 -15.86 2.69 7.46
N GLU A 108 -16.81 1.99 6.82
CA GLU A 108 -18.25 2.27 6.94
C GLU A 108 -18.78 2.01 8.36
N ASP A 109 -18.34 0.94 9.02
CA ASP A 109 -18.85 0.57 10.34
C ASP A 109 -18.41 1.58 11.40
N MET A 110 -17.19 2.10 11.31
CA MET A 110 -16.73 3.22 12.15
C MET A 110 -17.56 4.48 11.89
N MET A 111 -17.79 4.84 10.62
CA MET A 111 -18.63 6.01 10.27
C MET A 111 -20.04 5.85 10.84
N ARG A 112 -20.63 4.66 10.73
CA ARG A 112 -21.96 4.34 11.28
C ARG A 112 -22.01 4.43 12.80
N ALA A 113 -20.92 4.10 13.48
CA ALA A 113 -20.82 4.16 14.94
C ALA A 113 -20.48 5.55 15.49
N ALA A 114 -20.07 6.49 14.64
CA ALA A 114 -19.67 7.84 15.03
C ALA A 114 -20.86 8.70 15.48
N ASP A 115 -20.66 9.50 16.54
CA ASP A 115 -21.67 10.47 16.99
C ASP A 115 -21.80 11.64 16.01
N GLN A 116 -20.68 12.03 15.39
CA GLN A 116 -20.58 13.10 14.42
C GLN A 116 -19.56 12.73 13.35
N ILE A 117 -19.91 12.97 12.09
CA ILE A 117 -19.06 12.80 10.92
C ILE A 117 -18.82 14.19 10.32
N ILE A 118 -17.59 14.42 9.87
CA ILE A 118 -17.19 15.60 9.08
C ILE A 118 -16.62 15.06 7.77
N ASP A 119 -17.33 15.30 6.67
CA ASP A 119 -16.89 14.92 5.33
C ASP A 119 -16.10 16.07 4.69
N MET A 120 -14.89 15.77 4.23
CA MET A 120 -13.96 16.73 3.64
C MET A 120 -13.88 16.49 2.12
N GLY A 121 -13.87 17.56 1.32
CA GLY A 121 -13.83 17.44 -0.13
C GLY A 121 -13.86 18.79 -0.85
N PRO A 122 -14.37 18.86 -2.10
CA PRO A 122 -14.95 17.76 -2.91
C PRO A 122 -13.92 16.79 -3.52
N GLY A 123 -12.63 17.14 -3.51
CA GLY A 123 -11.53 16.28 -3.96
C GLY A 123 -10.31 16.39 -3.06
N ALA A 124 -9.16 15.93 -3.55
CA ALA A 124 -7.90 15.96 -2.81
C ALA A 124 -7.01 17.17 -3.17
N GLY A 125 -6.06 17.47 -2.29
CA GLY A 125 -5.11 18.59 -2.43
C GLY A 125 -5.78 19.93 -2.72
N VAL A 126 -5.43 20.56 -3.85
CA VAL A 126 -5.95 21.90 -4.21
C VAL A 126 -7.45 21.94 -4.46
N HIS A 127 -8.06 20.77 -4.75
CA HIS A 127 -9.51 20.62 -4.97
C HIS A 127 -10.26 20.26 -3.68
N GLY A 128 -9.56 20.13 -2.56
CA GLY A 128 -10.12 19.78 -1.25
C GLY A 128 -10.17 20.95 -0.26
N GLY A 129 -10.10 20.61 1.02
CA GLY A 129 -10.00 21.58 2.11
C GLY A 129 -11.31 22.27 2.48
N ARG A 130 -12.46 21.72 2.08
CA ARG A 130 -13.80 22.22 2.43
C ARG A 130 -14.60 21.13 3.15
N VAL A 131 -15.44 21.56 4.09
CA VAL A 131 -16.43 20.67 4.73
C VAL A 131 -17.62 20.54 3.78
N MET A 132 -17.88 19.34 3.29
CA MET A 132 -18.97 19.03 2.36
C MET A 132 -20.26 18.68 3.11
N ALA A 133 -20.12 17.95 4.21
CA ALA A 133 -21.21 17.60 5.11
C ALA A 133 -20.70 17.48 6.54
N GLN A 134 -21.55 17.82 7.50
CA GLN A 134 -21.27 17.63 8.91
C GLN A 134 -22.56 17.27 9.64
N GLY A 135 -22.53 16.20 10.44
CA GLY A 135 -23.71 15.77 11.18
C GLY A 135 -23.64 14.31 11.59
N THR A 136 -24.80 13.71 11.85
CA THR A 136 -24.92 12.26 12.10
C THR A 136 -24.69 11.47 10.81
N PHE A 137 -24.51 10.15 10.94
CA PHE A 137 -24.42 9.23 9.80
C PHE A 137 -25.55 9.44 8.77
N ASP A 138 -26.80 9.49 9.23
CA ASP A 138 -27.95 9.68 8.34
C ASP A 138 -27.97 11.06 7.67
N ALA A 139 -27.49 12.10 8.35
CA ALA A 139 -27.41 13.45 7.78
C ALA A 139 -26.35 13.53 6.67
N VAL A 140 -25.17 12.93 6.87
CA VAL A 140 -24.12 12.87 5.84
C VAL A 140 -24.56 12.00 4.67
N LYS A 141 -25.16 10.83 4.95
CA LYS A 141 -25.72 9.91 3.95
C LYS A 141 -26.76 10.57 3.04
N ALA A 142 -27.61 11.43 3.60
CA ALA A 142 -28.64 12.16 2.86
C ALA A 142 -28.09 13.33 2.01
N ASN A 143 -26.90 13.84 2.33
CA ASN A 143 -26.33 14.98 1.63
C ASN A 143 -25.90 14.58 0.19
N PRO A 144 -26.39 15.27 -0.87
CA PRO A 144 -26.01 14.97 -2.24
C PRO A 144 -24.63 15.47 -2.65
N ASP A 145 -24.11 16.50 -2.00
CA ASP A 145 -22.81 17.10 -2.33
C ASP A 145 -21.64 16.34 -1.67
N SER A 146 -21.94 15.49 -0.68
CA SER A 146 -20.98 14.60 -0.02
C SER A 146 -20.71 13.36 -0.89
N LEU A 147 -19.48 13.22 -1.38
CA LEU A 147 -19.06 12.03 -2.10
C LEU A 147 -19.16 10.79 -1.21
N THR A 148 -18.72 10.92 0.05
CA THR A 148 -18.87 9.89 1.08
C THR A 148 -20.35 9.52 1.27
N GLY A 149 -21.24 10.50 1.41
CA GLY A 149 -22.68 10.30 1.51
C GLY A 149 -23.29 9.58 0.31
N GLN A 150 -22.78 9.80 -0.91
CA GLN A 150 -23.20 9.06 -2.11
C GLN A 150 -22.86 7.57 -2.03
N TYR A 151 -21.70 7.20 -1.47
CA TYR A 151 -21.33 5.80 -1.24
C TYR A 151 -22.13 5.17 -0.09
N LEU A 152 -22.24 5.86 1.05
CA LEU A 152 -23.01 5.40 2.21
C LEU A 152 -24.52 5.21 1.91
N SER A 153 -25.05 5.93 0.93
CA SER A 153 -26.44 5.79 0.46
C SER A 153 -26.63 4.74 -0.62
N GLY A 154 -25.56 4.18 -1.18
CA GLY A 154 -25.60 3.28 -2.32
C GLY A 154 -25.90 3.96 -3.66
N ARG A 155 -25.94 5.31 -3.71
CA ARG A 155 -26.05 6.06 -4.98
C ARG A 155 -24.81 5.86 -5.86
N LYS A 156 -23.66 5.68 -5.22
CA LYS A 156 -22.44 5.15 -5.81
C LYS A 156 -22.05 3.88 -5.06
N SER A 157 -21.43 2.94 -5.76
CA SER A 157 -20.95 1.70 -5.19
C SER A 157 -19.91 1.09 -6.10
N ILE A 158 -18.92 0.40 -5.53
CA ILE A 158 -18.05 -0.49 -6.30
C ILE A 158 -18.88 -1.73 -6.66
N ALA A 159 -19.11 -1.94 -7.95
CA ALA A 159 -19.96 -3.01 -8.44
C ALA A 159 -19.27 -4.38 -8.32
N VAL A 160 -20.04 -5.41 -7.97
CA VAL A 160 -19.58 -6.80 -8.09
C VAL A 160 -19.49 -7.15 -9.58
N PRO A 161 -18.37 -7.74 -10.06
CA PRO A 161 -18.27 -8.20 -11.44
C PRO A 161 -19.37 -9.20 -11.78
N THR A 162 -20.10 -8.98 -12.87
CA THR A 162 -21.17 -9.88 -13.33
C THR A 162 -20.63 -11.23 -13.78
N LEU A 163 -19.41 -11.24 -14.31
CA LEU A 163 -18.66 -12.42 -14.69
C LEU A 163 -17.25 -12.29 -14.12
N ARG A 164 -16.76 -13.35 -13.48
CA ARG A 164 -15.35 -13.45 -13.05
C ARG A 164 -14.51 -14.00 -14.19
N THR A 165 -13.25 -13.59 -14.24
CA THR A 165 -12.30 -14.10 -15.21
C THR A 165 -12.09 -15.58 -14.93
N ALA A 166 -12.48 -16.43 -15.88
CA ALA A 166 -12.31 -17.87 -15.72
C ALA A 166 -10.82 -18.21 -15.67
N TRP A 167 -10.45 -19.14 -14.80
CA TRP A 167 -9.13 -19.74 -14.85
C TRP A 167 -9.05 -20.61 -16.10
N LEU A 168 -8.46 -20.08 -17.16
CA LEU A 168 -8.40 -20.71 -18.47
C LEU A 168 -6.99 -21.18 -18.80
N PRO A 169 -6.85 -22.19 -19.67
CA PRO A 169 -5.55 -22.59 -20.16
C PRO A 169 -4.85 -21.47 -20.91
N THR A 170 -3.55 -21.35 -20.66
CA THR A 170 -2.74 -20.23 -21.16
C THR A 170 -2.60 -20.32 -22.68
N GLN A 171 -3.01 -19.26 -23.38
CA GLN A 171 -2.88 -19.19 -24.83
C GLN A 171 -1.50 -18.68 -25.24
N ALA A 172 -1.00 -19.13 -26.39
CA ALA A 172 0.24 -18.61 -26.96
C ALA A 172 0.13 -17.09 -27.15
N PRO A 173 1.08 -16.28 -26.66
CA PRO A 173 1.09 -14.86 -26.94
C PRO A 173 1.16 -14.63 -28.46
N LYS A 174 0.47 -13.60 -28.97
CA LYS A 174 0.61 -13.21 -30.38
C LYS A 174 2.10 -12.97 -30.69
N PRO A 175 2.68 -13.58 -31.74
CA PRO A 175 4.11 -13.49 -32.00
C PRO A 175 4.53 -12.02 -32.13
N PHE A 176 5.52 -11.63 -31.33
CA PHE A 176 6.07 -10.28 -31.40
C PHE A 176 7.00 -10.18 -32.61
N ASN A 177 6.51 -9.58 -33.70
CA ASN A 177 7.34 -9.22 -34.84
C ASN A 177 8.25 -8.03 -34.48
N GLY A 178 9.49 -8.30 -34.06
CA GLY A 178 10.50 -7.24 -34.05
C GLY A 178 11.62 -7.39 -33.02
N GLY A 179 12.63 -8.18 -33.35
CA GLY A 179 13.96 -8.05 -32.76
C GLY A 179 14.99 -8.51 -33.78
N LYS A 180 15.91 -7.62 -34.20
CA LYS A 180 17.04 -8.05 -35.04
C LYS A 180 17.89 -9.04 -34.21
N PRO A 181 18.30 -10.19 -34.77
CA PRO A 181 19.13 -11.14 -34.04
C PRO A 181 20.42 -10.45 -33.58
N SER A 182 20.74 -10.60 -32.30
CA SER A 182 21.97 -10.06 -31.72
C SER A 182 23.18 -10.70 -32.41
N ARG A 183 24.19 -9.90 -32.76
CA ARG A 183 25.47 -10.39 -33.29
C ARG A 183 26.38 -10.99 -32.21
N PHE A 184 26.03 -10.82 -30.93
CA PHE A 184 26.83 -11.30 -29.80
C PHE A 184 26.26 -12.60 -29.23
N ALA A 185 27.16 -13.47 -28.75
CA ALA A 185 26.78 -14.67 -28.02
C ALA A 185 25.88 -14.33 -26.82
N PRO A 186 24.82 -15.14 -26.55
CA PRO A 186 23.91 -14.88 -25.46
C PRO A 186 24.62 -14.94 -24.11
N SER A 187 24.36 -13.98 -23.25
CA SER A 187 24.87 -14.01 -21.87
C SER A 187 24.29 -15.21 -21.11
N PRO A 188 24.92 -15.70 -20.03
CA PRO A 188 24.36 -16.76 -19.20
C PRO A 188 22.95 -16.44 -18.67
N ALA A 189 22.61 -15.16 -18.50
CA ALA A 189 21.26 -14.73 -18.14
C ALA A 189 20.27 -14.86 -19.31
N ALA A 190 20.70 -14.56 -20.54
CA ALA A 190 19.88 -14.72 -21.73
C ALA A 190 19.60 -16.20 -22.03
N VAL A 191 20.57 -17.09 -21.83
CA VAL A 191 20.38 -18.56 -21.98
C VAL A 191 19.32 -19.07 -21.00
N ARG A 192 19.45 -18.77 -19.70
CA ARG A 192 18.44 -19.15 -18.69
C ARG A 192 17.05 -18.59 -18.97
N ARG A 193 16.96 -17.36 -19.50
CA ARG A 193 15.69 -16.76 -19.92
C ARG A 193 15.06 -17.57 -21.05
N ALA A 194 15.85 -17.92 -22.07
CA ALA A 194 15.38 -18.73 -23.20
C ALA A 194 14.95 -20.14 -22.77
N GLU A 195 15.65 -20.78 -21.84
CA GLU A 195 15.26 -22.08 -21.28
C GLU A 195 13.91 -22.01 -20.54
N ARG A 196 13.70 -21.00 -19.70
CA ARG A 196 12.40 -20.78 -19.04
C ARG A 196 11.29 -20.45 -20.03
N GLU A 197 11.60 -19.67 -21.06
CA GLU A 197 10.64 -19.36 -22.12
C GLU A 197 10.26 -20.62 -22.90
N ALA A 198 11.21 -21.53 -23.18
CA ALA A 198 10.92 -22.83 -23.77
C ALA A 198 10.06 -23.72 -22.86
N GLN A 199 10.35 -23.75 -21.55
CA GLN A 199 9.53 -24.47 -20.57
C GLN A 199 8.10 -23.91 -20.51
N HIS A 200 7.94 -22.59 -20.41
CA HIS A 200 6.62 -21.95 -20.45
C HIS A 200 5.86 -22.29 -21.74
N ASN A 201 6.52 -22.18 -22.89
CA ASN A 201 5.91 -22.50 -24.18
C ASN A 201 5.46 -23.97 -24.28
N ALA A 202 6.14 -24.89 -23.61
CA ALA A 202 5.74 -26.30 -23.54
C ALA A 202 4.47 -26.53 -22.71
N THR A 203 4.16 -25.64 -21.78
CA THR A 203 2.96 -25.71 -20.90
C THR A 203 1.76 -24.91 -21.42
N LEU A 204 1.83 -24.39 -22.66
CA LEU A 204 0.70 -23.69 -23.28
C LEU A 204 -0.46 -24.67 -23.51
N GLY A 205 -1.67 -24.23 -23.17
CA GLY A 205 -2.87 -25.09 -23.21
C GLY A 205 -3.17 -25.87 -21.93
N GLU A 206 -2.37 -25.70 -20.86
CA GLU A 206 -2.65 -26.21 -19.51
C GLU A 206 -3.11 -25.08 -18.55
N LEU A 207 -3.81 -25.46 -17.48
CA LEU A 207 -4.13 -24.56 -16.36
C LEU A 207 -2.88 -24.29 -15.54
N GLN A 208 -2.29 -23.11 -15.72
CA GLN A 208 -1.09 -22.69 -15.00
C GLN A 208 -1.43 -22.17 -13.60
N ALA A 209 -0.69 -22.64 -12.60
CA ALA A 209 -0.73 -22.14 -11.23
C ALA A 209 0.68 -22.04 -10.65
N LEU A 210 0.90 -20.98 -9.88
CA LEU A 210 2.04 -20.84 -9.00
C LEU A 210 1.72 -21.54 -7.69
N ARG A 211 2.46 -22.58 -7.32
CA ARG A 211 2.16 -23.42 -6.15
C ARG A 211 3.21 -23.20 -5.07
N VAL A 212 2.74 -22.94 -3.85
CA VAL A 212 3.57 -22.97 -2.64
C VAL A 212 3.30 -24.30 -1.95
N ILE A 213 4.36 -25.06 -1.67
CA ILE A 213 4.27 -26.39 -1.08
C ILE A 213 4.99 -26.40 0.27
N GLY A 214 4.30 -26.89 1.30
CA GLY A 214 4.83 -27.11 2.64
C GLY A 214 5.36 -25.84 3.33
N ALA A 215 4.72 -24.68 3.16
CA ALA A 215 5.17 -23.45 3.82
C ALA A 215 4.98 -23.53 5.34
N SER A 216 6.07 -23.37 6.10
CA SER A 216 6.12 -23.51 7.56
C SER A 216 6.72 -22.30 8.29
N GLY A 217 6.96 -21.20 7.57
CA GLY A 217 7.43 -19.95 8.16
C GLY A 217 6.52 -19.41 9.27
N HIS A 218 7.11 -18.96 10.38
CA HIS A 218 6.40 -18.41 11.54
C HIS A 218 5.29 -19.33 12.07
N ASN A 219 4.01 -18.98 11.87
CA ASN A 219 2.88 -19.74 12.36
C ASN A 219 2.22 -20.61 11.27
N LEU A 220 2.74 -20.64 10.04
CA LEU A 220 2.22 -21.48 8.95
C LEU A 220 2.41 -22.97 9.28
N LYS A 221 1.38 -23.78 9.02
CA LYS A 221 1.33 -25.20 9.41
C LYS A 221 1.50 -26.14 8.20
N GLY A 222 2.61 -25.98 7.46
CA GLY A 222 2.89 -26.77 6.26
C GLY A 222 1.86 -26.50 5.16
N VAL A 223 1.66 -25.22 4.84
CA VAL A 223 0.61 -24.78 3.91
C VAL A 223 0.95 -25.13 2.47
N ASP A 224 0.04 -25.85 1.82
CA ASP A 224 0.01 -26.10 0.38
C ASP A 224 -1.08 -25.25 -0.27
N VAL A 225 -0.72 -24.39 -1.22
CA VAL A 225 -1.69 -23.50 -1.89
C VAL A 225 -1.29 -23.17 -3.32
N ALA A 226 -2.28 -23.02 -4.19
CA ALA A 226 -2.10 -22.67 -5.60
C ALA A 226 -2.68 -21.28 -5.89
N PHE A 227 -1.90 -20.46 -6.58
CA PHE A 227 -2.28 -19.16 -7.12
C PHE A 227 -2.51 -19.29 -8.62
N PRO A 228 -3.75 -19.11 -9.12
CA PRO A 228 -4.04 -19.14 -10.55
C PRO A 228 -3.28 -18.07 -11.33
N VAL A 229 -2.62 -18.46 -12.42
CA VAL A 229 -1.92 -17.52 -13.31
C VAL A 229 -2.95 -16.77 -14.16
N GLY A 230 -2.76 -15.45 -14.31
CA GLY A 230 -3.58 -14.56 -15.13
C GLY A 230 -4.84 -14.02 -14.42
N LEU A 231 -5.01 -14.31 -13.12
CA LEU A 231 -6.17 -13.85 -12.34
C LEU A 231 -5.82 -12.75 -11.35
N PHE A 232 -6.85 -12.01 -10.92
CA PHE A 232 -6.81 -11.15 -9.75
C PHE A 232 -7.14 -11.98 -8.49
N THR A 233 -6.09 -12.41 -7.77
CA THR A 233 -6.19 -13.25 -6.58
C THR A 233 -6.05 -12.41 -5.31
N CYS A 234 -7.01 -12.51 -4.39
CA CYS A 234 -6.91 -11.89 -3.06
C CYS A 234 -6.62 -12.94 -1.97
N VAL A 235 -5.60 -12.67 -1.15
CA VAL A 235 -5.27 -13.41 0.06
C VAL A 235 -5.89 -12.67 1.25
N THR A 236 -6.83 -13.34 1.91
CA THR A 236 -7.71 -12.78 2.94
C THR A 236 -7.54 -13.54 4.26
N GLY A 237 -8.25 -13.09 5.30
CA GLY A 237 -8.23 -13.73 6.62
C GLY A 237 -7.81 -12.78 7.75
N VAL A 238 -8.03 -13.20 8.99
CA VAL A 238 -7.87 -12.35 10.18
C VAL A 238 -6.43 -11.89 10.42
N SER A 239 -6.23 -10.82 11.19
CA SER A 239 -4.90 -10.31 11.53
C SER A 239 -4.09 -11.39 12.28
N GLY A 240 -2.82 -11.58 11.88
CA GLY A 240 -1.97 -12.64 12.40
C GLY A 240 -2.25 -14.06 11.86
N SER A 241 -3.11 -14.24 10.84
CA SER A 241 -3.40 -15.56 10.27
C SER A 241 -2.26 -16.16 9.43
N GLY A 242 -1.27 -15.34 9.04
CA GLY A 242 -0.11 -15.76 8.25
C GLY A 242 -0.06 -15.23 6.80
N LYS A 243 -0.95 -14.30 6.40
CA LYS A 243 -1.02 -13.73 5.04
C LYS A 243 0.32 -13.17 4.55
N SER A 244 0.90 -12.22 5.28
CA SER A 244 2.17 -11.58 4.91
C SER A 244 3.32 -12.58 4.92
N THR A 245 3.31 -13.57 5.82
CA THR A 245 4.32 -14.63 5.81
C THR A 245 4.22 -15.49 4.55
N LEU A 246 3.02 -15.92 4.17
CA LEU A 246 2.80 -16.71 2.97
C LEU A 246 3.18 -15.94 1.69
N VAL A 247 2.73 -14.69 1.57
CA VAL A 247 2.85 -13.91 0.32
C VAL A 247 4.18 -13.15 0.24
N ASN A 248 4.54 -12.37 1.26
CA ASN A 248 5.73 -11.52 1.21
C ASN A 248 6.98 -12.29 1.62
N ASP A 249 6.94 -13.03 2.74
CA ASP A 249 8.14 -13.67 3.27
C ASP A 249 8.47 -15.01 2.60
N THR A 250 7.48 -15.74 2.09
CA THR A 250 7.70 -16.99 1.36
C THR A 250 7.65 -16.76 -0.14
N LEU A 251 6.47 -16.45 -0.70
CA LEU A 251 6.24 -16.42 -2.15
C LEU A 251 7.09 -15.36 -2.86
N TYR A 252 6.99 -14.09 -2.48
CA TYR A 252 7.72 -13.00 -3.12
C TYR A 252 9.23 -13.21 -3.06
N LYS A 253 9.79 -13.47 -1.87
CA LYS A 253 11.23 -13.66 -1.68
C LYS A 253 11.76 -14.83 -2.52
N ALA A 254 11.02 -15.94 -2.60
CA ALA A 254 11.45 -17.09 -3.39
C ALA A 254 11.42 -16.81 -4.91
N VAL A 255 10.36 -16.15 -5.40
CA VAL A 255 10.25 -15.76 -6.81
C VAL A 255 11.32 -14.72 -7.16
N ALA A 256 11.53 -13.71 -6.31
CA ALA A 256 12.56 -12.68 -6.49
C ALA A 256 13.98 -13.27 -6.46
N ARG A 257 14.26 -14.24 -5.58
CA ARG A 257 15.53 -14.96 -5.53
C ARG A 257 15.76 -15.75 -6.83
N THR A 258 14.73 -16.38 -7.37
CA THR A 258 14.83 -17.18 -8.60
C THR A 258 14.97 -16.30 -9.86
N LEU A 259 14.19 -15.23 -9.97
CA LEU A 259 14.17 -14.35 -11.14
C LEU A 259 15.31 -13.33 -11.14
N TYR A 260 15.62 -12.73 -9.98
CA TYR A 260 16.56 -11.61 -9.84
C TYR A 260 17.84 -11.92 -9.08
N ARG A 261 17.94 -13.10 -8.44
CA ARG A 261 19.04 -13.42 -7.51
C ARG A 261 19.09 -12.44 -6.33
N ALA A 262 17.92 -12.03 -5.85
CA ALA A 262 17.81 -11.28 -4.61
C ALA A 262 18.50 -12.03 -3.46
N HIS A 263 19.07 -11.28 -2.52
CA HIS A 263 19.79 -11.82 -1.38
C HIS A 263 18.87 -12.29 -0.25
N ASP A 264 17.64 -11.78 -0.21
CA ASP A 264 16.68 -12.11 0.84
C ASP A 264 16.34 -13.60 0.83
N GLU A 265 16.39 -14.21 2.01
CA GLU A 265 16.04 -15.62 2.16
C GLU A 265 14.52 -15.75 2.36
N PRO A 266 13.85 -16.58 1.54
CA PRO A 266 12.45 -16.90 1.77
C PRO A 266 12.28 -17.67 3.08
N SER A 267 11.15 -17.46 3.75
CA SER A 267 10.77 -18.27 4.91
C SER A 267 10.64 -19.75 4.55
N GLU A 268 10.76 -20.63 5.56
CA GLU A 268 10.77 -22.07 5.39
C GLU A 268 9.58 -22.59 4.57
N HIS A 269 9.88 -23.38 3.54
CA HIS A 269 8.94 -24.03 2.64
C HIS A 269 9.62 -25.23 1.96
N ALA A 270 8.83 -26.18 1.44
CA ALA A 270 9.37 -27.36 0.76
C ALA A 270 9.73 -27.08 -0.71
N ALA A 271 8.82 -26.45 -1.46
CA ALA A 271 9.04 -26.10 -2.86
C ALA A 271 8.10 -24.97 -3.31
N ILE A 272 8.51 -24.25 -4.36
CA ILE A 272 7.63 -23.35 -5.12
C ILE A 272 7.72 -23.72 -6.60
N GLU A 273 6.58 -24.07 -7.19
CA GLU A 273 6.44 -24.55 -8.57
C GLU A 273 5.68 -23.53 -9.43
N GLY A 274 5.97 -23.46 -10.73
CA GLY A 274 5.31 -22.52 -11.65
C GLY A 274 5.93 -21.12 -11.69
N ILE A 275 7.17 -20.96 -11.22
CA ILE A 275 7.93 -19.70 -11.31
C ILE A 275 8.27 -19.36 -12.77
N GLU A 276 8.45 -20.38 -13.61
CA GLU A 276 8.77 -20.30 -15.04
C GLU A 276 7.70 -19.58 -15.87
N TYR A 277 6.46 -19.47 -15.37
CA TYR A 277 5.40 -18.72 -16.02
C TYR A 277 5.66 -17.22 -15.99
N PHE A 278 6.48 -16.74 -15.06
CA PHE A 278 6.79 -15.33 -14.86
C PHE A 278 8.18 -14.96 -15.34
N ASP A 279 8.32 -13.78 -15.94
CA ASP A 279 9.63 -13.18 -16.21
C ASP A 279 9.98 -12.05 -15.23
N LYS A 280 8.99 -11.58 -14.48
CA LYS A 280 9.12 -10.47 -13.55
C LYS A 280 8.21 -10.67 -12.32
N VAL A 281 8.68 -10.27 -11.14
CA VAL A 281 7.88 -10.10 -9.93
C VAL A 281 8.04 -8.68 -9.42
N ILE A 282 6.94 -8.05 -9.03
CA ILE A 282 6.91 -6.69 -8.51
C ILE A 282 6.18 -6.75 -7.17
N ASN A 283 6.85 -6.30 -6.11
CA ASN A 283 6.18 -6.05 -4.84
C ASN A 283 5.90 -4.56 -4.68
N VAL A 284 4.65 -4.22 -4.38
CA VAL A 284 4.16 -2.87 -4.12
C VAL A 284 3.67 -2.80 -2.68
N ASP A 285 4.61 -2.58 -1.77
CA ASP A 285 4.39 -2.45 -0.34
C ASP A 285 4.20 -0.98 0.10
N GLN A 286 3.80 -0.79 1.36
CA GLN A 286 3.59 0.53 1.97
C GLN A 286 4.90 1.23 2.39
N SER A 287 6.06 0.63 2.11
CA SER A 287 7.34 1.27 2.45
C SER A 287 7.50 2.62 1.73
N PRO A 288 8.10 3.64 2.36
CA PRO A 288 8.31 4.92 1.71
C PRO A 288 9.11 4.79 0.41
N ILE A 289 8.74 5.54 -0.64
CA ILE A 289 9.53 5.58 -1.91
C ILE A 289 10.95 6.12 -1.72
N GLY A 290 11.21 6.78 -0.59
CA GLY A 290 12.53 7.21 -0.17
C GLY A 290 12.49 7.77 1.25
N ARG A 291 13.63 7.73 1.92
CA ARG A 291 13.79 8.21 3.31
C ARG A 291 14.38 9.62 3.40
N THR A 292 14.59 10.28 2.26
CA THR A 292 15.21 11.61 2.19
C THR A 292 14.34 12.58 1.40
N PRO A 293 14.46 13.90 1.64
CA PRO A 293 13.76 14.91 0.85
C PRO A 293 14.14 14.95 -0.64
N ARG A 294 15.27 14.31 -1.02
CA ARG A 294 15.72 14.20 -2.41
C ARG A 294 14.84 13.26 -3.24
N SER A 295 14.25 12.26 -2.61
CA SER A 295 13.27 11.39 -3.25
C SER A 295 11.93 12.12 -3.35
N ASN A 296 11.31 12.06 -4.52
CA ASN A 296 10.02 12.65 -4.81
C ASN A 296 9.37 11.92 -6.01
N PRO A 297 8.07 12.13 -6.29
CA PRO A 297 7.38 11.47 -7.39
C PRO A 297 8.09 11.62 -8.74
N ALA A 298 8.66 12.80 -9.05
CA ALA A 298 9.34 13.02 -10.31
C ALA A 298 10.64 12.19 -10.45
N THR A 299 11.43 12.10 -9.38
CA THR A 299 12.65 11.27 -9.37
C THR A 299 12.32 9.78 -9.44
N TYR A 300 11.33 9.31 -8.69
CA TYR A 300 11.00 7.89 -8.56
C TYR A 300 10.41 7.31 -9.85
N THR A 301 9.49 8.04 -10.48
CA THR A 301 8.89 7.65 -11.79
C THR A 301 9.85 7.86 -12.98
N GLY A 302 11.02 8.44 -12.73
CA GLY A 302 11.98 8.83 -13.77
C GLY A 302 11.45 9.94 -14.70
N LEU A 303 10.48 10.74 -14.25
CA LEU A 303 10.04 11.97 -14.91
C LEU A 303 11.11 13.07 -14.88
N PHE A 304 11.95 13.08 -13.84
CA PHE A 304 12.90 14.16 -13.62
C PHE A 304 13.99 14.24 -14.70
N THR A 305 14.42 13.10 -15.25
CA THR A 305 15.42 13.09 -16.34
C THR A 305 14.94 13.79 -17.61
N PRO A 306 13.82 13.41 -18.25
CA PRO A 306 13.35 14.11 -19.44
C PRO A 306 13.00 15.58 -19.18
N ILE A 307 12.57 15.94 -17.96
CA ILE A 307 12.38 17.36 -17.59
C ILE A 307 13.72 18.11 -17.60
N ARG A 308 14.78 17.55 -17.01
CA ARG A 308 16.12 18.18 -17.01
C ARG A 308 16.71 18.29 -18.41
N ASP A 309 16.54 17.26 -19.23
CA ASP A 309 16.97 17.27 -20.62
C ASP A 309 16.27 18.42 -21.37
N LEU A 310 14.95 18.51 -21.25
CA LEU A 310 14.16 19.61 -21.82
C LEU A 310 14.64 21.00 -21.36
N MET A 311 14.92 21.18 -20.07
CA MET A 311 15.43 22.45 -19.54
C MET A 311 16.80 22.84 -20.12
N SER A 312 17.66 21.85 -20.41
CA SER A 312 18.97 22.09 -21.02
C SER A 312 18.88 22.51 -22.49
N GLU A 313 17.77 22.21 -23.15
CA GLU A 313 17.55 22.56 -24.56
C GLU A 313 16.96 23.97 -24.77
N VAL A 314 16.59 24.67 -23.69
CA VAL A 314 16.11 26.05 -23.75
C VAL A 314 17.23 26.99 -24.25
N PRO A 315 16.96 28.00 -25.11
CA PRO A 315 17.99 28.89 -25.64
C PRO A 315 18.91 29.49 -24.59
N THR A 316 18.34 30.01 -23.49
CA THR A 316 19.12 30.60 -22.38
C THR A 316 20.02 29.58 -21.67
N ALA A 317 19.64 28.31 -21.62
CA ALA A 317 20.49 27.25 -21.07
C ALA A 317 21.63 26.91 -22.04
N ARG A 318 21.34 26.78 -23.34
CA ARG A 318 22.34 26.51 -24.38
C ARG A 318 23.39 27.63 -24.49
N GLU A 319 22.96 28.89 -24.45
CA GLU A 319 23.85 30.06 -24.46
C GLU A 319 24.81 30.08 -23.26
N ARG A 320 24.34 29.64 -22.10
CA ARG A 320 25.14 29.56 -20.86
C ARG A 320 25.93 28.25 -20.71
N GLY A 321 25.85 27.34 -21.68
CA GLY A 321 26.51 26.04 -21.63
C GLY A 321 25.97 25.10 -20.54
N TYR A 322 24.70 25.26 -20.14
CA TYR A 322 24.09 24.46 -19.09
C TYR A 322 23.57 23.12 -19.62
N GLY A 323 24.23 22.02 -19.25
CA GLY A 323 23.74 20.67 -19.50
C GLY A 323 22.68 20.19 -18.49
N PRO A 324 22.12 18.97 -18.66
CA PRO A 324 21.10 18.41 -17.77
C PRO A 324 21.54 18.28 -16.30
N GLY A 325 22.84 18.22 -16.04
CA GLY A 325 23.41 18.22 -14.70
C GLY A 325 23.16 19.51 -13.92
N ARG A 326 23.12 20.67 -14.59
CA ARG A 326 22.81 21.97 -13.96
C ARG A 326 21.42 21.98 -13.33
N PHE A 327 20.46 21.28 -13.94
CA PHE A 327 19.07 21.21 -13.47
C PHE A 327 18.82 20.05 -12.50
N SER A 328 19.86 19.34 -12.06
CA SER A 328 19.73 18.30 -11.04
C SER A 328 20.07 18.85 -9.66
N PHE A 329 19.13 18.76 -8.72
CA PHE A 329 19.39 19.12 -7.32
C PHE A 329 20.29 18.11 -6.59
N ASN A 330 20.56 16.93 -7.18
CA ASN A 330 21.39 15.88 -6.59
C ASN A 330 22.89 16.04 -6.85
N VAL A 331 23.30 16.98 -7.71
CA VAL A 331 24.71 17.18 -8.10
C VAL A 331 25.11 18.63 -7.91
N ALA A 332 26.38 18.86 -7.57
CA ALA A 332 26.94 20.19 -7.44
C ALA A 332 26.88 20.96 -8.78
N GLY A 333 26.74 22.28 -8.69
CA GLY A 333 26.75 23.19 -9.83
C GLY A 333 25.52 24.09 -9.90
N GLY A 334 24.32 23.53 -10.03
CA GLY A 334 23.07 24.32 -10.10
C GLY A 334 22.20 24.27 -8.84
N ARG A 335 22.43 23.29 -7.95
CA ARG A 335 21.71 23.17 -6.68
C ARG A 335 22.06 24.30 -5.71
N CYS A 336 21.25 24.46 -4.67
CA CYS A 336 21.60 25.28 -3.53
C CYS A 336 22.64 24.55 -2.67
N GLU A 337 23.83 25.10 -2.51
CA GLU A 337 24.89 24.45 -1.71
C GLU A 337 24.64 24.53 -0.20
N ALA A 338 23.85 25.50 0.28
CA ALA A 338 23.56 25.63 1.71
C ALA A 338 22.74 24.45 2.28
N CYS A 339 21.86 23.86 1.47
CA CYS A 339 21.09 22.66 1.83
C CYS A 339 21.46 21.45 0.96
N GLU A 340 22.56 21.55 0.21
CA GLU A 340 23.00 20.53 -0.74
C GLU A 340 21.91 20.01 -1.71
N GLY A 341 20.93 20.86 -2.03
CA GLY A 341 19.80 20.54 -2.91
C GLY A 341 18.58 19.91 -2.23
N ASP A 342 18.59 19.68 -0.91
CA ASP A 342 17.43 19.12 -0.19
C ASP A 342 16.26 20.12 -0.15
N GLY A 343 16.58 21.41 -0.12
CA GLY A 343 15.61 22.51 0.05
C GLY A 343 15.12 22.66 1.49
N MET A 344 15.45 21.71 2.35
CA MET A 344 15.14 21.70 3.77
C MET A 344 16.43 21.48 4.57
N VAL A 345 16.43 21.89 5.83
CA VAL A 345 17.47 21.59 6.81
C VAL A 345 16.84 20.75 7.92
N LYS A 346 17.51 19.69 8.33
CA LYS A 346 17.06 18.83 9.42
C LYS A 346 17.46 19.46 10.76
N VAL A 347 16.50 19.69 11.63
CA VAL A 347 16.69 20.17 13.00
C VAL A 347 16.47 18.99 13.94
N GLU A 348 17.54 18.61 14.64
CA GLU A 348 17.49 17.51 15.61
C GLU A 348 16.81 17.95 16.90
N MET A 349 15.83 17.15 17.33
CA MET A 349 15.04 17.41 18.52
C MET A 349 15.32 16.32 19.56
N HIS A 350 15.57 16.69 20.81
CA HIS A 350 16.04 15.74 21.82
C HIS A 350 14.96 14.75 22.30
N PHE A 351 13.69 15.18 22.30
CA PHE A 351 12.56 14.41 22.84
C PHE A 351 11.35 14.35 21.89
N LEU A 352 11.46 15.02 20.74
CA LEU A 352 10.43 15.05 19.70
C LEU A 352 11.04 14.47 18.42
N PRO A 353 10.22 14.00 17.47
CA PRO A 353 10.71 13.65 16.14
C PRO A 353 11.44 14.83 15.50
N ASP A 354 12.52 14.54 14.78
CA ASP A 354 13.28 15.55 14.05
C ASP A 354 12.39 16.32 13.08
N VAL A 355 12.64 17.63 12.96
CA VAL A 355 11.81 18.52 12.14
C VAL A 355 12.61 19.00 10.94
N TYR A 356 11.99 19.01 9.77
CA TYR A 356 12.56 19.60 8.57
C TYR A 356 12.04 21.01 8.39
N VAL A 357 12.95 22.00 8.36
CA VAL A 357 12.60 23.40 8.12
C VAL A 357 13.05 23.82 6.72
N PRO A 358 12.31 24.69 6.02
CA PRO A 358 12.75 25.24 4.74
C PRO A 358 14.15 25.88 4.86
N CYS A 359 15.00 25.67 3.86
CA CYS A 359 16.32 26.29 3.83
C CYS A 359 16.21 27.82 3.66
N ASP A 360 16.85 28.58 4.55
CA ASP A 360 16.80 30.05 4.55
C ASP A 360 17.41 30.69 3.29
N VAL A 361 18.33 29.99 2.60
CA VAL A 361 19.04 30.52 1.44
C VAL A 361 18.22 30.39 0.16
N CYS A 362 17.66 29.21 -0.11
CA CYS A 362 16.87 28.96 -1.31
C CYS A 362 15.36 29.04 -1.10
N ALA A 363 14.90 29.21 0.15
CA ALA A 363 13.49 29.19 0.54
C ALA A 363 12.75 27.96 -0.01
N GLY A 364 13.35 26.77 0.12
CA GLY A 364 12.77 25.51 -0.38
C GLY A 364 12.95 25.25 -1.88
N LYS A 365 13.49 26.19 -2.66
CA LYS A 365 13.59 26.05 -4.13
C LYS A 365 14.63 25.04 -4.61
N ARG A 366 15.54 24.57 -3.75
CA ARG A 366 16.60 23.57 -4.03
C ARG A 366 17.71 23.99 -5.02
N TYR A 367 17.58 25.13 -5.68
CA TYR A 367 18.55 25.61 -6.70
C TYR A 367 19.12 26.98 -6.36
N ASN A 368 20.27 27.30 -6.94
CA ASN A 368 20.84 28.65 -6.90
C ASN A 368 20.10 29.60 -7.86
N ARG A 369 20.31 30.90 -7.68
CA ARG A 369 19.58 31.95 -8.40
C ARG A 369 19.81 31.87 -9.90
N GLU A 370 21.04 31.61 -10.34
CA GLU A 370 21.45 31.58 -11.75
C GLU A 370 20.75 30.45 -12.52
N THR A 371 20.51 29.31 -11.85
CA THR A 371 19.78 28.17 -12.45
C THR A 371 18.29 28.47 -12.60
N LEU A 372 17.71 29.25 -11.68
CA LEU A 372 16.29 29.62 -11.68
C LEU A 372 15.93 30.70 -12.71
N GLU A 373 16.92 31.30 -13.38
CA GLU A 373 16.71 32.25 -14.48
C GLU A 373 16.36 31.57 -15.80
N VAL A 374 16.63 30.26 -15.95
CA VAL A 374 16.25 29.51 -17.15
C VAL A 374 14.76 29.15 -17.07
N LEU A 375 14.00 29.56 -18.08
CA LEU A 375 12.54 29.40 -18.12
C LEU A 375 12.13 28.55 -19.32
N TYR A 376 11.33 27.51 -19.08
CA TYR A 376 10.56 26.82 -20.11
C TYR A 376 9.09 27.23 -19.98
N LYS A 377 8.49 27.75 -21.06
CA LYS A 377 7.13 28.31 -21.07
C LYS A 377 6.83 29.24 -19.86
N GLY A 378 7.80 30.10 -19.52
CA GLY A 378 7.67 31.06 -18.42
C GLY A 378 7.83 30.49 -17.00
N LYS A 379 8.19 29.22 -16.83
CA LYS A 379 8.47 28.60 -15.52
C LYS A 379 9.89 28.07 -15.42
N ASN A 380 10.54 28.29 -14.28
CA ASN A 380 11.83 27.67 -13.97
C ASN A 380 11.66 26.24 -13.43
N ILE A 381 12.78 25.53 -13.26
CA ILE A 381 12.76 24.13 -12.82
C ILE A 381 12.10 23.93 -11.45
N ALA A 382 12.30 24.85 -10.50
CA ALA A 382 11.66 24.76 -9.18
C ALA A 382 10.14 24.93 -9.29
N GLN A 383 9.67 25.89 -10.09
CA GLN A 383 8.25 26.12 -10.35
C GLN A 383 7.60 24.96 -11.11
N ILE A 384 8.33 24.30 -12.01
CA ILE A 384 7.88 23.08 -12.69
C ILE A 384 7.70 21.94 -11.68
N LEU A 385 8.67 21.75 -10.77
CA LEU A 385 8.58 20.73 -9.72
C LEU A 385 7.47 21.03 -8.70
N ASP A 386 7.06 22.28 -8.56
CA ASP A 386 5.96 22.68 -7.67
C ASP A 386 4.56 22.51 -8.30
N LEU A 387 4.47 22.16 -9.58
CA LEU A 387 3.20 21.84 -10.22
C LEU A 387 2.62 20.54 -9.64
N THR A 388 1.29 20.51 -9.52
CA THR A 388 0.54 19.26 -9.31
C THR A 388 0.70 18.36 -10.54
N VAL A 389 0.49 17.05 -10.39
CA VAL A 389 0.51 16.10 -11.52
C VAL A 389 -0.46 16.52 -12.61
N GLU A 390 -1.67 16.95 -12.25
CA GLU A 390 -2.68 17.46 -13.20
C GLU A 390 -2.19 18.69 -13.96
N ALA A 391 -1.70 19.71 -13.25
CA ALA A 391 -1.19 20.92 -13.89
C ALA A 391 0.05 20.64 -14.75
N ALA A 392 0.91 19.71 -14.32
CA ALA A 392 2.06 19.28 -15.09
C ALA A 392 1.65 18.52 -16.37
N HIS A 393 0.62 17.68 -16.30
CA HIS A 393 0.10 16.93 -17.45
C HIS A 393 -0.37 17.90 -18.55
N GLU A 394 -1.15 18.92 -18.17
CA GLU A 394 -1.56 19.97 -19.10
C GLU A 394 -0.36 20.78 -19.64
N PHE A 395 0.57 21.16 -18.76
CA PHE A 395 1.75 21.95 -19.13
C PHE A 395 2.69 21.23 -20.12
N PHE A 396 2.85 19.92 -19.96
CA PHE A 396 3.69 19.04 -20.78
C PHE A 396 2.95 18.27 -21.87
N LYS A 397 1.69 18.62 -22.18
CA LYS A 397 0.89 17.97 -23.24
C LYS A 397 1.59 17.87 -24.60
N ALA A 398 2.49 18.82 -24.90
CA ALA A 398 3.28 18.85 -26.14
C ALA A 398 4.56 17.98 -26.11
N VAL A 399 4.87 17.30 -24.99
CA VAL A 399 6.08 16.49 -24.80
C VAL A 399 5.67 15.04 -24.47
N PRO A 400 5.49 14.17 -25.48
CA PRO A 400 4.86 12.85 -25.31
C PRO A 400 5.54 11.93 -24.30
N THR A 401 6.87 12.04 -24.15
CA THR A 401 7.63 11.21 -23.20
C THR A 401 7.35 11.55 -21.74
N ILE A 402 7.07 12.83 -21.45
CA ILE A 402 6.72 13.32 -20.12
C ILE A 402 5.22 13.11 -19.88
N GLU A 403 4.40 13.47 -20.87
CA GLU A 403 2.94 13.36 -20.80
C GLU A 403 2.47 11.94 -20.46
N ARG A 404 3.00 10.91 -21.13
CA ARG A 404 2.63 9.51 -20.84
C ARG A 404 2.90 9.09 -19.40
N LYS A 405 4.02 9.53 -18.82
CA LYS A 405 4.38 9.23 -17.44
C LYS A 405 3.55 10.02 -16.42
N LEU A 406 3.11 11.22 -16.78
CA LEU A 406 2.16 11.99 -15.96
C LEU A 406 0.77 11.36 -16.01
N HIS A 407 0.37 10.83 -17.16
CA HIS A 407 -0.90 10.14 -17.31
C HIS A 407 -1.00 8.92 -16.38
N THR A 408 0.06 8.11 -16.25
CA THR A 408 0.04 6.97 -15.31
C THR A 408 -0.11 7.38 -13.84
N LEU A 409 0.36 8.58 -13.46
CA LEU A 409 0.11 9.13 -12.12
C LEU A 409 -1.34 9.60 -11.94
N LEU A 410 -1.99 10.11 -13.01
CA LEU A 410 -3.41 10.45 -13.00
C LEU A 410 -4.29 9.19 -12.88
N ASP A 411 -3.95 8.13 -13.62
CA ASP A 411 -4.69 6.86 -13.63
C ASP A 411 -4.75 6.21 -12.23
N VAL A 412 -3.71 6.39 -11.41
CA VAL A 412 -3.69 5.90 -10.02
C VAL A 412 -4.25 6.90 -9.01
N GLY A 413 -4.83 8.02 -9.45
CA GLY A 413 -5.51 9.00 -8.58
C GLY A 413 -4.59 10.01 -7.89
N LEU A 414 -3.36 10.20 -8.37
CA LEU A 414 -2.38 11.13 -7.79
C LEU A 414 -2.38 12.50 -8.47
N SER A 415 -3.53 12.97 -8.94
CA SER A 415 -3.65 14.26 -9.66
C SER A 415 -3.19 15.47 -8.85
N TYR A 416 -3.34 15.39 -7.53
CA TYR A 416 -3.20 16.52 -6.60
C TYR A 416 -1.79 16.67 -5.99
N ILE A 417 -0.96 15.63 -6.02
CA ILE A 417 0.40 15.70 -5.45
C ILE A 417 1.31 16.54 -6.34
N ARG A 418 2.32 17.18 -5.74
CA ARG A 418 3.32 17.95 -6.49
C ARG A 418 4.46 17.07 -6.96
N LEU A 419 5.00 17.34 -8.15
CA LEU A 419 6.11 16.56 -8.75
C LEU A 419 7.35 16.46 -7.84
N GLY A 420 7.68 17.57 -7.17
CA GLY A 420 8.83 17.71 -6.28
C GLY A 420 8.52 17.49 -4.80
N GLN A 421 7.30 17.10 -4.44
CA GLN A 421 6.88 16.81 -3.06
C GLN A 421 7.81 15.77 -2.44
N ALA A 422 8.33 16.06 -1.24
CA ALA A 422 9.29 15.18 -0.59
C ALA A 422 8.65 13.81 -0.30
N ALA A 423 9.38 12.73 -0.54
CA ALA A 423 8.92 11.38 -0.27
C ALA A 423 8.59 11.15 1.21
N THR A 424 9.26 11.89 2.11
CA THR A 424 9.03 11.84 3.57
C THR A 424 7.70 12.46 3.99
N THR A 425 7.03 13.20 3.10
CA THR A 425 5.73 13.83 3.35
C THR A 425 4.60 13.16 2.55
N LEU A 426 4.87 12.02 1.91
CA LEU A 426 3.84 11.22 1.26
C LEU A 426 3.26 10.23 2.28
N SER A 427 1.96 10.02 2.22
CA SER A 427 1.31 8.91 2.93
C SER A 427 1.76 7.56 2.37
N GLY A 428 1.53 6.48 3.13
CA GLY A 428 1.82 5.11 2.68
C GLY A 428 1.08 4.77 1.37
N GLY A 429 -0.22 5.09 1.30
CA GLY A 429 -1.02 4.88 0.10
C GLY A 429 -0.59 5.75 -1.10
N GLU A 430 -0.12 6.98 -0.89
CA GLU A 430 0.48 7.78 -1.97
C GLU A 430 1.79 7.19 -2.48
N ALA A 431 2.67 6.76 -1.57
CA ALA A 431 3.94 6.12 -1.91
C ALA A 431 3.69 4.84 -2.74
N GLN A 432 2.72 4.02 -2.33
CA GLN A 432 2.34 2.80 -3.04
C GLN A 432 1.81 3.09 -4.45
N ARG A 433 0.94 4.10 -4.60
CA ARG A 433 0.42 4.53 -5.90
C ARG A 433 1.51 5.09 -6.82
N VAL A 434 2.52 5.79 -6.28
CA VAL A 434 3.69 6.24 -7.06
C VAL A 434 4.49 5.04 -7.58
N LYS A 435 4.66 3.98 -6.77
CA LYS A 435 5.31 2.73 -7.20
C LYS A 435 4.51 2.06 -8.31
N LEU A 436 3.19 1.97 -8.16
CA LEU A 436 2.31 1.40 -9.18
C LEU A 436 2.38 2.18 -10.50
N ALA A 437 2.35 3.52 -10.44
CA ALA A 437 2.46 4.38 -11.62
C ALA A 437 3.79 4.20 -12.39
N LEU A 438 4.90 3.96 -11.67
CA LEU A 438 6.18 3.61 -12.31
C LEU A 438 6.07 2.30 -13.08
N GLU A 439 5.41 1.29 -12.54
CA GLU A 439 5.29 -0.01 -13.20
C GLU A 439 4.32 0.02 -14.39
N LEU A 440 3.22 0.78 -14.30
CA LEU A 440 2.32 1.04 -15.43
C LEU A 440 3.03 1.76 -16.58
N SER A 441 4.05 2.57 -16.29
CA SER A 441 4.81 3.26 -17.34
C SER A 441 5.77 2.35 -18.11
N LYS A 442 6.01 1.12 -17.62
CA LYS A 442 6.90 0.15 -18.24
C LYS A 442 6.13 -0.70 -19.24
N ARG A 443 6.86 -1.26 -20.21
CA ARG A 443 6.27 -2.15 -21.20
C ARG A 443 5.90 -3.48 -20.55
N ASP A 444 4.65 -3.88 -20.76
CA ASP A 444 4.11 -5.12 -20.25
C ASP A 444 4.58 -6.34 -21.06
N THR A 445 4.79 -7.45 -20.37
CA THR A 445 5.15 -8.76 -20.93
C THR A 445 3.97 -9.73 -20.90
N GLY A 446 2.90 -9.42 -20.16
CA GLY A 446 1.79 -10.33 -19.86
C GLY A 446 2.23 -11.52 -18.98
N ARG A 447 3.45 -11.47 -18.42
CA ARG A 447 4.08 -12.53 -17.61
C ARG A 447 4.70 -11.96 -16.35
N THR A 448 4.10 -10.89 -15.82
CA THR A 448 4.51 -10.27 -14.58
C THR A 448 3.61 -10.70 -13.42
N LEU A 449 4.22 -11.05 -12.29
CA LEU A 449 3.54 -11.26 -11.01
C LEU A 449 3.56 -9.95 -10.21
N TYR A 450 2.40 -9.35 -9.99
CA TYR A 450 2.24 -8.20 -9.10
C TYR A 450 1.79 -8.67 -7.73
N ILE A 451 2.51 -8.28 -6.69
CA ILE A 451 2.16 -8.52 -5.29
C ILE A 451 1.90 -7.16 -4.64
N LEU A 452 0.72 -6.98 -4.06
CA LEU A 452 0.33 -5.74 -3.37
C LEU A 452 -0.10 -6.07 -1.95
N ASP A 453 0.47 -5.33 -0.99
CA ASP A 453 0.13 -5.46 0.43
C ASP A 453 -0.78 -4.32 0.86
N GLU A 454 -2.02 -4.64 1.21
CA GLU A 454 -3.08 -3.72 1.64
C GLU A 454 -3.13 -2.41 0.83
N PRO A 455 -3.34 -2.48 -0.50
CA PRO A 455 -3.29 -1.31 -1.37
C PRO A 455 -4.42 -0.29 -1.17
N THR A 456 -5.43 -0.63 -0.35
CA THR A 456 -6.52 0.29 0.00
C THR A 456 -6.30 1.04 1.31
N THR A 457 -5.19 0.83 2.02
CA THR A 457 -4.85 1.64 3.21
C THR A 457 -4.83 3.13 2.86
N GLY A 458 -5.61 3.92 3.60
CA GLY A 458 -5.78 5.35 3.37
C GLY A 458 -6.47 5.77 2.09
N LEU A 459 -7.27 4.87 1.48
CA LEU A 459 -8.06 5.19 0.30
C LEU A 459 -9.54 5.31 0.62
N HIS A 460 -10.14 6.42 0.16
CA HIS A 460 -11.58 6.59 0.13
C HIS A 460 -12.21 5.67 -0.95
N PHE A 461 -13.49 5.31 -0.81
CA PHE A 461 -14.22 4.42 -1.73
C PHE A 461 -14.04 4.75 -3.22
N ALA A 462 -14.04 6.04 -3.56
CA ALA A 462 -13.84 6.50 -4.93
C ALA A 462 -12.42 6.23 -5.49
N ASP A 463 -11.40 6.29 -4.62
CA ASP A 463 -10.03 6.00 -4.99
C ASP A 463 -9.80 4.48 -5.10
N ILE A 464 -10.51 3.68 -4.28
CA ILE A 464 -10.53 2.22 -4.40
C ILE A 464 -11.10 1.81 -5.77
N ASP A 465 -12.20 2.41 -6.22
CA ASP A 465 -12.77 2.16 -7.55
C ASP A 465 -11.77 2.46 -8.68
N LEU A 466 -11.01 3.55 -8.56
CA LEU A 466 -9.97 3.90 -9.53
C LEU A 466 -8.81 2.90 -9.51
N LEU A 467 -8.31 2.54 -8.33
CA LEU A 467 -7.27 1.54 -8.16
C LEU A 467 -7.69 0.19 -8.76
N LEU A 468 -8.92 -0.27 -8.49
CA LEU A 468 -9.44 -1.52 -9.02
C LEU A 468 -9.50 -1.53 -10.55
N LYS A 469 -9.83 -0.40 -11.19
CA LYS A 469 -9.77 -0.29 -12.66
C LYS A 469 -8.36 -0.53 -13.18
N VAL A 470 -7.36 0.08 -12.54
CA VAL A 470 -5.94 -0.11 -12.89
C VAL A 470 -5.50 -1.56 -12.70
N LEU A 471 -5.86 -2.18 -11.57
CA LEU A 471 -5.51 -3.59 -11.31
C LEU A 471 -6.18 -4.53 -12.30
N HIS A 472 -7.47 -4.32 -12.61
CA HIS A 472 -8.15 -5.10 -13.65
C HIS A 472 -7.50 -4.93 -15.03
N GLN A 473 -7.08 -3.72 -15.41
CA GLN A 473 -6.36 -3.50 -16.67
C GLN A 473 -5.03 -4.26 -16.72
N LEU A 474 -4.27 -4.30 -15.62
CA LEU A 474 -3.03 -5.08 -15.52
C LEU A 474 -3.28 -6.58 -15.68
N ARG A 475 -4.35 -7.09 -15.05
CA ARG A 475 -4.78 -8.49 -15.20
C ARG A 475 -5.19 -8.77 -16.64
N ASP A 476 -6.02 -7.92 -17.23
CA ASP A 476 -6.55 -8.11 -18.59
C ASP A 476 -5.45 -8.07 -19.66
N ALA A 477 -4.30 -7.45 -19.36
CA ALA A 477 -3.09 -7.51 -20.18
C ALA A 477 -2.31 -8.85 -20.07
N GLY A 478 -2.79 -9.79 -19.25
CA GLY A 478 -2.26 -11.14 -19.06
C GLY A 478 -1.48 -11.36 -17.76
N ASN A 479 -1.29 -10.32 -16.94
CA ASN A 479 -0.51 -10.44 -15.72
C ASN A 479 -1.28 -11.14 -14.61
N THR A 480 -0.52 -11.64 -13.62
CA THR A 480 -1.10 -12.19 -12.40
C THR A 480 -0.96 -11.18 -11.28
N ILE A 481 -2.04 -10.99 -10.53
CA ILE A 481 -2.07 -10.03 -9.42
C ILE A 481 -2.46 -10.78 -8.16
N VAL A 482 -1.62 -10.67 -7.14
CA VAL A 482 -1.86 -11.21 -5.81
C VAL A 482 -1.93 -10.04 -4.84
N VAL A 483 -3.06 -9.90 -4.16
CA VAL A 483 -3.29 -8.81 -3.22
C VAL A 483 -3.55 -9.38 -1.83
N ILE A 484 -2.89 -8.83 -0.81
CA ILE A 484 -3.29 -9.05 0.57
C ILE A 484 -4.29 -7.95 0.93
N GLU A 485 -5.51 -8.32 1.29
CA GLU A 485 -6.55 -7.34 1.61
C GLU A 485 -7.50 -7.79 2.72
N HIS A 486 -8.07 -6.78 3.35
CA HIS A 486 -9.14 -6.87 4.33
C HIS A 486 -10.39 -6.12 3.87
N ASN A 487 -10.25 -5.18 2.93
CA ASN A 487 -11.35 -4.39 2.42
C ASN A 487 -12.28 -5.24 1.54
N LEU A 488 -13.55 -5.34 1.96
CA LEU A 488 -14.54 -6.18 1.28
C LEU A 488 -14.88 -5.69 -0.14
N ASP A 489 -14.71 -4.40 -0.44
CA ASP A 489 -14.91 -3.85 -1.79
C ASP A 489 -13.88 -4.37 -2.78
N VAL A 490 -12.66 -4.67 -2.34
CA VAL A 490 -11.63 -5.31 -3.19
C VAL A 490 -11.87 -6.82 -3.26
N ILE A 491 -12.16 -7.43 -2.12
CA ILE A 491 -12.34 -8.89 -2.02
C ILE A 491 -13.50 -9.35 -2.91
N LYS A 492 -14.61 -8.62 -2.96
CA LYS A 492 -15.77 -8.98 -3.79
C LYS A 492 -15.50 -8.88 -5.30
N THR A 493 -14.51 -8.08 -5.73
CA THR A 493 -14.13 -7.95 -7.14
C THR A 493 -13.04 -8.94 -7.58
N ALA A 494 -12.44 -9.69 -6.63
CA ALA A 494 -11.43 -10.70 -6.91
C ALA A 494 -11.95 -11.85 -7.79
N ASP A 495 -11.12 -12.35 -8.71
CA ASP A 495 -11.46 -13.55 -9.48
C ASP A 495 -11.30 -14.82 -8.62
N TRP A 496 -10.31 -14.80 -7.70
CA TRP A 496 -9.98 -15.92 -6.82
C TRP A 496 -9.62 -15.44 -5.42
N LEU A 497 -10.02 -16.21 -4.41
CA LEU A 497 -9.71 -15.96 -3.00
C LEU A 497 -8.93 -17.11 -2.40
N ILE A 498 -8.00 -16.76 -1.51
CA ILE A 498 -7.32 -17.68 -0.59
C ILE A 498 -7.55 -17.12 0.81
N ASP A 499 -8.31 -17.82 1.65
CA ASP A 499 -8.62 -17.39 3.00
C ASP A 499 -7.73 -18.08 4.03
N MET A 500 -6.98 -17.28 4.79
CA MET A 500 -6.04 -17.75 5.81
C MET A 500 -6.66 -17.66 7.21
N GLY A 501 -6.47 -18.68 8.03
CA GLY A 501 -7.03 -18.70 9.39
C GLY A 501 -6.92 -20.07 10.05
N PRO A 502 -7.95 -20.50 10.81
CA PRO A 502 -9.23 -19.80 11.09
C PRO A 502 -9.09 -18.62 12.06
N GLU A 503 -8.03 -18.57 12.86
CA GLU A 503 -7.74 -17.51 13.83
C GLU A 503 -6.37 -16.86 13.56
N GLY A 504 -5.97 -15.90 14.39
CA GLY A 504 -4.62 -15.32 14.37
C GLY A 504 -3.63 -16.08 15.26
N GLY A 505 -2.33 -15.92 15.02
CA GLY A 505 -1.27 -16.48 15.85
C GLY A 505 -1.22 -18.01 15.78
N SER A 506 -1.09 -18.68 16.92
CA SER A 506 -1.03 -20.15 16.99
C SER A 506 -2.32 -20.84 16.53
N GLY A 507 -3.46 -20.13 16.60
CA GLY A 507 -4.75 -20.60 16.08
C GLY A 507 -4.88 -20.49 14.55
N GLY A 508 -3.96 -19.79 13.88
CA GLY A 508 -3.95 -19.57 12.44
C GLY A 508 -3.03 -20.51 11.67
N GLY A 509 -2.52 -20.00 10.54
CA GLY A 509 -1.50 -20.66 9.74
C GLY A 509 -1.99 -21.77 8.83
N THR A 510 -3.29 -21.82 8.54
CA THR A 510 -3.89 -22.80 7.63
C THR A 510 -4.78 -22.12 6.60
N VAL A 511 -4.99 -22.78 5.46
CA VAL A 511 -5.94 -22.33 4.44
C VAL A 511 -7.33 -22.83 4.82
N VAL A 512 -8.24 -21.89 5.07
CA VAL A 512 -9.63 -22.16 5.46
C VAL A 512 -10.50 -22.46 4.25
N GLY A 513 -10.20 -21.82 3.12
CA GLY A 513 -10.90 -22.03 1.86
C GLY A 513 -10.18 -21.38 0.69
N VAL A 514 -10.42 -21.92 -0.50
CA VAL A 514 -9.98 -21.36 -1.78
C VAL A 514 -11.14 -21.43 -2.77
N GLY A 515 -11.24 -20.46 -3.67
CA GLY A 515 -12.29 -20.44 -4.67
C GLY A 515 -12.68 -19.03 -5.09
N THR A 516 -13.81 -18.89 -5.78
CA THR A 516 -14.38 -17.58 -6.06
C THR A 516 -14.94 -16.94 -4.77
N PRO A 517 -15.13 -15.61 -4.74
CA PRO A 517 -15.89 -14.93 -3.68
C PRO A 517 -17.20 -15.61 -3.28
N GLU A 518 -18.01 -16.08 -4.24
CA GLU A 518 -19.27 -16.78 -3.97
C GLU A 518 -19.03 -18.13 -3.28
N THR A 519 -18.01 -18.87 -3.74
CA THR A 519 -17.64 -20.15 -3.14
C THR A 519 -17.23 -19.96 -1.69
N LEU A 520 -16.37 -18.97 -1.42
CA LEU A 520 -15.91 -18.67 -0.07
C LEU A 520 -17.03 -18.13 0.83
N ALA A 521 -17.97 -17.35 0.28
CA ALA A 521 -19.12 -16.83 1.02
C ALA A 521 -20.03 -17.94 1.58
N THR A 522 -20.07 -19.11 0.92
CA THR A 522 -20.80 -20.29 1.42
C THR A 522 -20.04 -21.10 2.47
N ASN A 523 -18.75 -20.84 2.70
CA ASN A 523 -17.93 -21.60 3.64
C ASN A 523 -18.16 -21.13 5.09
N PRO A 524 -18.78 -21.93 5.97
CA PRO A 524 -19.10 -21.53 7.34
C PRO A 524 -17.87 -21.36 8.25
N ALA A 525 -16.73 -21.97 7.87
CA ALA A 525 -15.48 -21.85 8.60
C ALA A 525 -14.73 -20.54 8.29
N SER A 526 -15.05 -19.88 7.17
CA SER A 526 -14.42 -18.64 6.75
C SER A 526 -15.08 -17.44 7.43
N HIS A 527 -14.31 -16.71 8.25
CA HIS A 527 -14.76 -15.41 8.75
C HIS A 527 -14.96 -14.44 7.58
N THR A 528 -14.01 -14.40 6.63
CA THR A 528 -14.11 -13.59 5.42
C THR A 528 -15.41 -13.87 4.66
N GLY A 529 -15.71 -15.14 4.40
CA GLY A 529 -16.93 -15.58 3.70
C GLY A 529 -18.21 -15.09 4.38
N ARG A 530 -18.28 -15.14 5.72
CA ARG A 530 -19.45 -14.66 6.48
C ARG A 530 -19.76 -13.18 6.25
N TYR A 531 -18.73 -12.33 6.19
CA TYR A 531 -18.92 -10.89 5.94
C TYR A 531 -19.16 -10.61 4.46
N LEU A 532 -18.44 -11.31 3.59
CA LEU A 532 -18.54 -11.18 2.14
C LEU A 532 -19.94 -11.52 1.61
N ALA A 533 -20.62 -12.51 2.20
CA ALA A 533 -21.97 -12.91 1.82
C ALA A 533 -23.03 -11.79 1.87
N ARG A 534 -22.78 -10.70 2.61
CA ARG A 534 -23.70 -9.56 2.71
C ARG A 534 -23.61 -8.60 1.51
N LEU A 535 -22.54 -8.70 0.72
CA LEU A 535 -22.20 -7.78 -0.35
C LEU A 535 -22.31 -8.39 -1.75
N LEU A 536 -22.45 -9.73 -1.84
CA LEU A 536 -22.58 -10.49 -3.08
C LEU A 536 -24.02 -10.67 -3.53
#